data_AF-A0A9R1FC89-F1
#
_entry.id   AF-A0A9R1FC89-F1
#
_cell.length_a   1.000
_cell.length_b   1.000
_cell.length_c   1.000
_cell.angle_alpha   90.00
_cell.angle_beta   90.00
_cell.angle_gamma   90.00
#
_symmetry.space_group_name_H-M   'P 1'
#
loop_
_entity.id
_entity.type
_entity.pdbx_description
1 polymer ?
#
loop_
_entity_poly.entity_id
_entity_poly.type
_entity_poly.pdbx_seq_one_letter_code
_entity_poly.pdbx_strand_id
1 'polypeptide(L)'
;MYPHTPTGDYRLLMFRDSVSMHHQLVPDAAQDGSYIFTLGSGQPPRHIGFLEAEVLTFTFGSLLFRGSLHWRPPGNMIMVFDTTTELFWQMRAPAVPPGHAKLFQMDEMLGMSGFNDAATTIDIWVAQDYESEVWACKYRVDFSVAEITLRFGKFDESSWVVVMPSDGDVFLLVNFGEWLLQLDIGGKLVATFHRRGLGPANLRLKQTLVQHTFFPILEGYVTNSPPFI
;
A
#
# COMPACT_ATOMS: atom_id res chain seq x y z
N MET A 1 -1.52 11.51 1.48
CA MET A 1 -0.75 12.54 2.20
C MET A 1 0.70 12.10 2.25
N TYR A 2 1.65 13.01 2.11
CA TYR A 2 3.08 12.71 2.22
C TYR A 2 3.85 13.90 2.82
N PRO A 3 4.98 13.65 3.51
CA PRO A 3 5.89 14.70 3.92
C PRO A 3 6.71 15.18 2.70
N HIS A 4 6.80 16.50 2.49
CA HIS A 4 7.62 17.12 1.46
C HIS A 4 8.94 17.60 2.09
N THR A 5 9.95 16.74 2.03
CA THR A 5 11.24 16.92 2.74
C THR A 5 11.90 18.28 2.49
N PRO A 6 11.93 18.86 1.27
CA PRO A 6 12.59 20.14 1.04
C PRO A 6 11.96 21.33 1.79
N THR A 7 10.65 21.31 2.06
CA THR A 7 9.97 22.41 2.76
C THR A 7 9.56 22.07 4.19
N GLY A 8 9.54 20.78 4.55
CA GLY A 8 9.06 20.31 5.85
C GLY A 8 7.53 20.25 5.96
N ASP A 9 6.79 20.66 4.92
CA ASP A 9 5.33 20.65 4.92
C ASP A 9 4.78 19.25 4.66
N TYR A 10 3.50 19.07 5.00
CA TYR A 10 2.72 17.92 4.56
C TYR A 10 1.83 18.31 3.40
N ARG A 11 1.81 17.46 2.37
CA ARG A 11 1.05 17.71 1.14
C ARG A 11 0.11 16.55 0.82
N LEU A 12 -0.98 16.87 0.12
CA LEU A 12 -1.90 15.90 -0.45
C LEU A 12 -1.67 15.83 -1.96
N LEU A 13 -1.37 14.64 -2.47
CA LEU A 13 -1.57 14.32 -3.87
C LEU A 13 -3.06 13.98 -4.04
N MET A 14 -3.74 14.72 -4.90
CA MET A 14 -5.16 14.57 -5.19
C MET A 14 -5.35 14.38 -6.68
N PHE A 15 -6.44 13.74 -7.05
CA PHE A 15 -6.79 13.50 -8.44
C PHE A 15 -8.21 13.95 -8.70
N ARG A 16 -8.41 14.66 -9.82
CA ARG A 16 -9.71 15.07 -10.31
C ARG A 16 -9.94 14.42 -11.67
N ASP A 17 -11.04 13.70 -11.76
CA ASP A 17 -11.54 13.14 -13.00
C ASP A 17 -13.05 13.42 -13.10
N SER A 18 -13.37 14.34 -14.00
CA SER A 18 -14.74 14.77 -14.27
C SER A 18 -15.62 13.66 -14.87
N VAL A 19 -15.03 12.62 -15.47
CA VAL A 19 -15.78 11.52 -16.10
C VAL A 19 -16.30 10.52 -15.06
N SER A 20 -15.53 10.24 -14.01
CA SER A 20 -15.96 9.37 -12.90
C SER A 20 -16.83 10.08 -11.86
N MET A 21 -16.78 11.42 -11.80
CA MET A 21 -17.64 12.25 -10.97
C MET A 21 -18.95 12.57 -11.72
N HIS A 22 -19.99 11.76 -11.50
CA HIS A 22 -21.35 11.93 -12.04
C HIS A 22 -21.70 13.40 -12.32
N HIS A 23 -21.96 13.70 -13.60
CA HIS A 23 -22.05 14.99 -14.31
C HIS A 23 -22.81 16.18 -13.69
N GLN A 24 -23.26 16.15 -12.43
CA GLN A 24 -24.25 17.10 -11.91
C GLN A 24 -23.76 18.14 -10.90
N LEU A 25 -22.48 18.15 -10.48
CA LEU A 25 -22.02 19.10 -9.44
C LEU A 25 -20.58 19.62 -9.60
N VAL A 26 -20.06 19.75 -10.83
CA VAL A 26 -18.67 20.21 -11.01
C VAL A 26 -18.63 21.63 -11.60
N PRO A 27 -18.10 22.63 -10.86
CA PRO A 27 -17.82 23.93 -11.45
C PRO A 27 -16.74 23.81 -12.54
N ASP A 28 -17.04 24.41 -13.68
CA ASP A 28 -16.36 24.36 -14.99
C ASP A 28 -14.89 24.83 -15.00
N ALA A 29 -14.38 25.33 -13.87
CA ALA A 29 -13.11 26.05 -13.82
C ALA A 29 -11.87 25.19 -13.54
N ALA A 30 -12.01 23.97 -13.02
CA ALA A 30 -10.87 23.14 -12.66
C ALA A 30 -10.65 22.00 -13.68
N GLN A 31 -9.41 21.90 -14.14
CA GLN A 31 -8.96 20.93 -15.13
C GLN A 31 -8.90 19.52 -14.54
N ASP A 32 -9.03 18.50 -15.39
CA ASP A 32 -8.76 17.13 -14.94
C ASP A 32 -7.26 16.91 -14.76
N GLY A 33 -6.92 15.97 -13.87
CA GLY A 33 -5.55 15.59 -13.59
C GLY A 33 -5.19 15.62 -12.12
N SER A 34 -3.88 15.64 -11.88
CA SER A 34 -3.30 15.59 -10.54
C SER A 34 -3.09 16.98 -9.97
N TYR A 35 -3.31 17.07 -8.66
CA TYR A 35 -3.22 18.29 -7.88
C TYR A 35 -2.41 18.07 -6.62
N ILE A 36 -1.68 19.09 -6.21
CA ILE A 36 -0.94 19.11 -4.95
C ILE A 36 -1.52 20.19 -4.05
N PHE A 37 -1.84 19.81 -2.83
CA PHE A 37 -2.33 20.72 -1.82
C PHE A 37 -1.45 20.68 -0.57
N THR A 38 -0.84 21.81 -0.23
CA THR A 38 -0.03 21.96 0.98
C THR A 38 -0.94 22.23 2.18
N LEU A 39 -0.92 21.32 3.15
CA LEU A 39 -1.76 21.41 4.35
C LEU A 39 -1.40 22.67 5.15
N GLY A 40 -2.41 23.42 5.58
CA GLY A 40 -2.24 24.63 6.38
C GLY A 40 -1.75 25.87 5.61
N SER A 41 -1.48 25.77 4.30
CA SER A 41 -0.95 26.91 3.52
C SER A 41 -1.99 28.02 3.23
N GLY A 42 -3.29 27.70 3.30
CA GLY A 42 -4.38 28.58 2.85
C GLY A 42 -4.40 28.83 1.34
N GLN A 43 -3.47 28.25 0.57
CA GLN A 43 -3.38 28.38 -0.88
C GLN A 43 -4.24 27.32 -1.57
N PRO A 44 -4.80 27.61 -2.76
CA PRO A 44 -5.52 26.61 -3.54
C PRO A 44 -4.57 25.48 -4.01
N PRO A 45 -5.10 24.28 -4.31
CA PRO A 45 -4.32 23.19 -4.89
C PRO A 45 -3.66 23.60 -6.22
N ARG A 46 -2.39 23.25 -6.38
CA ARG A 46 -1.62 23.46 -7.62
C ARG A 46 -1.81 22.28 -8.56
N HIS A 47 -2.20 22.55 -9.82
CA HIS A 47 -2.25 21.52 -10.87
C HIS A 47 -0.83 21.14 -11.31
N ILE A 48 -0.59 19.84 -11.48
CA ILE A 48 0.72 19.30 -11.89
C ILE A 48 0.65 18.51 -13.21
N GLY A 49 -0.49 18.59 -13.90
CA GLY A 49 -0.70 17.88 -15.16
C GLY A 49 -1.51 16.60 -15.02
N PHE A 50 -1.81 16.02 -16.19
CA PHE A 50 -2.66 14.84 -16.32
C PHE A 50 -1.79 13.58 -16.31
N LEU A 51 -2.06 12.71 -15.33
CA LEU A 51 -1.70 11.31 -15.38
C LEU A 51 -3.01 10.55 -15.64
N GLU A 52 -2.96 9.55 -16.52
CA GLU A 52 -4.12 8.78 -16.97
C GLU A 52 -5.00 8.35 -15.79
N ALA A 53 -6.27 8.77 -15.79
CA ALA A 53 -7.18 8.68 -14.65
C ALA A 53 -7.31 7.26 -14.07
N GLU A 54 -7.29 6.27 -14.95
CA GLU A 54 -7.37 4.84 -14.62
C GLU A 54 -6.25 4.39 -13.65
N VAL A 55 -5.14 5.11 -13.64
CA VAL A 55 -3.93 4.78 -12.88
C VAL A 55 -4.04 5.10 -11.38
N LEU A 56 -4.91 6.05 -10.99
CA LEU A 56 -5.06 6.52 -9.62
C LEU A 56 -6.36 6.07 -8.94
N THR A 57 -7.43 5.83 -9.72
CA THR A 57 -8.78 5.62 -9.16
C THR A 57 -9.00 4.22 -8.57
N PHE A 58 -8.14 3.24 -8.90
CA PHE A 58 -8.29 1.84 -8.45
C PHE A 58 -7.20 1.35 -7.51
N THR A 59 -6.31 2.24 -7.03
CA THR A 59 -5.22 1.80 -6.16
C THR A 59 -5.56 1.90 -4.68
N PHE A 60 -5.66 0.72 -4.09
CA PHE A 60 -5.82 0.49 -2.67
C PHE A 60 -4.54 0.84 -1.89
N GLY A 61 -4.28 2.13 -1.73
CA GLY A 61 -3.18 2.69 -0.96
C GLY A 61 -1.86 2.81 -1.74
N SER A 62 -0.98 3.68 -1.23
CA SER A 62 0.38 3.88 -1.73
C SER A 62 1.41 3.57 -0.63
N LEU A 63 2.59 3.11 -1.04
CA LEU A 63 3.74 2.88 -0.17
C LEU A 63 4.73 4.03 -0.31
N LEU A 64 5.05 4.71 0.79
CA LEU A 64 6.18 5.65 0.81
C LEU A 64 7.49 4.87 0.97
N PHE A 65 8.34 4.90 -0.05
CA PHE A 65 9.63 4.22 -0.07
C PHE A 65 10.66 5.12 -0.75
N ARG A 66 11.84 5.28 -0.14
CA ARG A 66 12.94 6.15 -0.65
C ARG A 66 12.48 7.56 -1.07
N GLY A 67 11.60 8.19 -0.29
CA GLY A 67 11.10 9.54 -0.60
C GLY A 67 10.12 9.60 -1.76
N SER A 68 9.61 8.47 -2.24
CA SER A 68 8.63 8.39 -3.33
C SER A 68 7.42 7.56 -2.94
N LEU A 69 6.24 7.99 -3.37
CA LEU A 69 5.02 7.22 -3.24
C LEU A 69 4.94 6.21 -4.38
N HIS A 70 4.65 4.95 -4.05
CA HIS A 70 4.53 3.87 -5.01
C HIS A 70 3.14 3.24 -4.94
N TRP A 71 2.52 3.00 -6.09
CA TRP A 71 1.28 2.23 -6.18
C TRP A 71 1.22 1.44 -7.48
N ARG A 72 0.43 0.36 -7.45
CA ARG A 72 0.32 -0.61 -8.54
C ARG A 72 -1.06 -0.50 -9.20
N PRO A 73 -1.21 0.31 -10.27
CA PRO A 73 -2.43 0.28 -11.09
C PRO A 73 -2.62 -1.10 -11.75
N PRO A 74 -3.74 -1.37 -12.43
CA PRO A 74 -3.82 -2.50 -13.36
C PRO A 74 -2.69 -2.44 -14.42
N GLY A 75 -2.21 -3.58 -14.93
CA GLY A 75 -1.18 -3.64 -15.99
C GLY A 75 0.14 -4.25 -15.53
N ASN A 76 1.29 -3.75 -16.00
CA ASN A 76 2.64 -4.24 -15.68
C ASN A 76 3.60 -3.15 -15.13
N MET A 77 3.08 -1.96 -14.82
CA MET A 77 3.87 -0.83 -14.32
C MET A 77 3.48 -0.45 -12.89
N ILE A 78 4.47 -0.15 -12.07
CA ILE A 78 4.33 0.57 -10.81
C ILE A 78 4.44 2.06 -11.10
N MET A 79 3.49 2.82 -10.59
CA MET A 79 3.63 4.28 -10.61
C MET A 79 4.45 4.74 -9.45
N VAL A 80 5.32 5.69 -9.73
CA VAL A 80 6.17 6.33 -8.73
C VAL A 80 5.97 7.83 -8.79
N PHE A 81 5.71 8.44 -7.65
CA PHE A 81 5.67 9.88 -7.49
C PHE A 81 6.74 10.31 -6.50
N ASP A 82 7.74 11.01 -7.01
CA ASP A 82 8.81 11.59 -6.21
C ASP A 82 8.24 12.74 -5.38
N THR A 83 8.32 12.62 -4.06
CA THR A 83 7.72 13.61 -3.15
C THR A 83 8.55 14.88 -3.01
N THR A 84 9.79 14.90 -3.50
CA THR A 84 10.70 16.05 -3.49
C THR A 84 10.57 16.86 -4.78
N THR A 85 10.60 16.19 -5.93
CA THR A 85 10.47 16.86 -7.23
C THR A 85 9.01 17.03 -7.64
N GLU A 86 8.09 16.29 -7.01
CA GLU A 86 6.66 16.27 -7.32
C GLU A 86 6.37 15.83 -8.76
N LEU A 87 7.19 14.91 -9.27
CA LEU A 87 7.10 14.36 -10.62
C LEU A 87 6.75 12.88 -10.60
N PHE A 88 6.04 12.46 -11.64
CA PHE A 88 5.71 11.07 -11.88
C PHE A 88 6.72 10.39 -12.79
N TRP A 89 6.94 9.11 -12.55
CA TRP A 89 7.58 8.20 -13.48
C TRP A 89 7.02 6.78 -13.30
N GLN A 90 7.43 5.87 -14.19
CA GLN A 90 6.95 4.49 -14.21
C GLN A 90 8.13 3.53 -14.00
N MET A 91 7.93 2.58 -13.09
CA MET A 91 8.85 1.47 -12.82
C MET A 91 8.21 0.18 -13.33
N ARG A 92 8.99 -0.72 -13.96
CA ARG A 92 8.47 -2.05 -14.30
C ARG A 92 8.21 -2.87 -13.04
N ALA A 93 7.02 -3.48 -12.99
CA ALA A 93 6.71 -4.52 -12.02
C ALA A 93 7.36 -5.84 -12.45
N PRO A 94 7.61 -6.80 -11.52
CA PRO A 94 7.95 -8.16 -11.91
C PRO A 94 6.83 -8.76 -12.76
N ALA A 95 7.17 -9.75 -13.59
CA ALA A 95 6.21 -10.46 -14.43
C ALA A 95 5.25 -11.28 -13.56
N VAL A 96 4.19 -10.64 -13.12
CA VAL A 96 3.12 -11.20 -12.29
C VAL A 96 1.80 -10.98 -13.03
N PRO A 97 0.86 -11.93 -12.96
CA PRO A 97 -0.47 -11.75 -13.51
C PRO A 97 -1.12 -10.42 -13.12
N PRO A 98 -1.91 -9.81 -14.01
CA PRO A 98 -2.69 -8.63 -13.66
C PRO A 98 -3.67 -8.97 -12.53
N GLY A 99 -3.51 -8.36 -11.36
CA GLY A 99 -4.30 -8.67 -10.17
C GLY A 99 -3.92 -7.85 -8.94
N HIS A 100 -4.45 -8.24 -7.77
CA HIS A 100 -4.36 -7.54 -6.47
C HIS A 100 -2.96 -7.56 -5.81
N ALA A 101 -1.93 -7.23 -6.58
CA ALA A 101 -0.57 -7.14 -6.06
C ALA A 101 -0.44 -6.00 -5.04
N LYS A 102 0.30 -6.25 -3.95
CA LYS A 102 0.53 -5.28 -2.88
C LYS A 102 2.00 -4.95 -2.77
N LEU A 103 2.29 -3.66 -2.65
CA LEU A 103 3.63 -3.15 -2.37
C LEU A 103 3.84 -3.09 -0.86
N PHE A 104 5.03 -3.47 -0.42
CA PHE A 104 5.47 -3.38 0.97
C PHE A 104 6.97 -3.10 1.00
N GLN A 105 7.50 -2.79 2.19
CA GLN A 105 8.94 -2.68 2.40
C GLN A 105 9.44 -3.94 3.11
N MET A 106 10.55 -4.50 2.64
CA MET A 106 11.21 -5.67 3.24
C MET A 106 12.72 -5.52 3.12
N ASP A 107 13.44 -5.66 4.23
CA ASP A 107 14.92 -5.62 4.26
C ASP A 107 15.50 -4.42 3.49
N GLU A 108 14.90 -3.23 3.68
CA GLU A 108 15.25 -1.98 2.96
C GLU A 108 15.01 -1.99 1.44
N MET A 109 14.40 -3.05 0.92
CA MET A 109 14.01 -3.20 -0.48
C MET A 109 12.51 -2.94 -0.66
N LEU A 110 12.15 -2.54 -1.87
CA LEU A 110 10.77 -2.51 -2.31
C LEU A 110 10.32 -3.95 -2.59
N GLY A 111 9.26 -4.37 -1.93
CA GLY A 111 8.66 -5.69 -2.08
C GLY A 111 7.30 -5.63 -2.76
N MET A 112 6.94 -6.71 -3.46
CA MET A 112 5.63 -6.89 -4.05
C MET A 112 5.12 -8.32 -3.84
N SER A 113 3.89 -8.48 -3.39
CA SER A 113 3.26 -9.79 -3.21
C SER A 113 2.06 -9.91 -4.12
N GLY A 114 1.84 -11.09 -4.69
CA GLY A 114 0.66 -11.36 -5.51
C GLY A 114 0.40 -12.85 -5.62
N PHE A 115 -0.85 -13.19 -5.96
CA PHE A 115 -1.22 -14.55 -6.30
C PHE A 115 -0.75 -14.90 -7.71
N ASN A 116 -0.49 -16.18 -7.94
CA ASN A 116 -0.37 -16.71 -9.30
C ASN A 116 -1.75 -16.76 -10.00
N ASP A 117 -1.76 -17.05 -11.31
CA ASP A 117 -2.99 -17.13 -12.11
C ASP A 117 -4.01 -18.13 -11.57
N ALA A 118 -3.54 -19.22 -10.95
CA ALA A 118 -4.38 -20.27 -10.39
C ALA A 118 -4.89 -19.94 -8.97
N ALA A 119 -4.48 -18.80 -8.40
CA ALA A 119 -4.72 -18.41 -7.01
C ALA A 119 -4.32 -19.47 -5.96
N THR A 120 -3.32 -20.31 -6.27
CA THR A 120 -2.84 -21.40 -5.40
C THR A 120 -1.57 -21.06 -4.62
N THR A 121 -0.78 -20.12 -5.12
CA THR A 121 0.46 -19.70 -4.47
C THR A 121 0.52 -18.19 -4.35
N ILE A 122 1.17 -17.72 -3.28
CA ILE A 122 1.55 -16.31 -3.13
C ILE A 122 3.03 -16.19 -3.44
N ASP A 123 3.36 -15.43 -4.47
CA ASP A 123 4.73 -15.09 -4.80
C ASP A 123 5.11 -13.75 -4.16
N ILE A 124 6.28 -13.72 -3.53
CA ILE A 124 6.85 -12.54 -2.88
C ILE A 124 8.12 -12.14 -3.63
N TRP A 125 8.07 -10.97 -4.26
CA TRP A 125 9.15 -10.39 -5.04
C TRP A 125 9.81 -9.25 -4.27
N VAL A 126 11.11 -9.08 -4.49
CA VAL A 126 11.87 -7.91 -4.01
C VAL A 126 12.65 -7.29 -5.15
N ALA A 127 12.70 -5.95 -5.18
CA ALA A 127 13.54 -5.20 -6.11
C ALA A 127 14.99 -5.29 -5.63
N GLN A 128 15.76 -6.23 -6.21
CA GLN A 128 17.18 -6.42 -5.90
C GLN A 128 18.01 -5.22 -6.34
N ASP A 129 17.66 -4.65 -7.49
CA ASP A 129 18.18 -3.36 -7.95
C ASP A 129 16.98 -2.47 -8.29
N TYR A 130 16.71 -1.51 -7.42
CA TYR A 130 15.60 -0.57 -7.56
C TYR A 130 15.79 0.36 -8.78
N GLU A 131 17.02 0.82 -9.04
CA GLU A 131 17.30 1.78 -10.10
C GLU A 131 17.24 1.10 -11.48
N SER A 132 17.75 -0.13 -11.56
CA SER A 132 17.70 -0.93 -12.79
C SER A 132 16.39 -1.73 -12.95
N GLU A 133 15.45 -1.59 -12.02
CA GLU A 133 14.15 -2.28 -12.01
C GLU A 133 14.27 -3.81 -12.07
N VAL A 134 15.31 -4.36 -11.41
CA VAL A 134 15.57 -5.81 -11.37
C VAL A 134 14.89 -6.42 -10.15
N TRP A 135 13.96 -7.33 -10.41
CA TRP A 135 13.19 -8.04 -9.40
C TRP A 135 13.61 -9.51 -9.30
N ALA A 136 13.55 -10.04 -8.09
CA ALA A 136 13.69 -11.47 -7.84
C ALA A 136 12.57 -12.00 -6.97
N CYS A 137 12.10 -13.21 -7.29
CA CYS A 137 11.18 -13.94 -6.44
C CYS A 137 11.97 -14.45 -5.23
N LYS A 138 11.67 -13.91 -4.05
CA LYS A 138 12.33 -14.28 -2.80
C LYS A 138 11.67 -15.50 -2.17
N TYR A 139 10.34 -15.55 -2.23
CA TYR A 139 9.57 -16.65 -1.67
C TYR A 139 8.38 -17.00 -2.55
N ARG A 140 8.03 -18.28 -2.54
CA ARG A 140 6.78 -18.82 -3.09
C ARG A 140 6.10 -19.60 -1.98
N VAL A 141 4.97 -19.09 -1.51
CA VAL A 141 4.22 -19.68 -0.41
C VAL A 141 3.07 -20.48 -1.01
N ASP A 142 3.16 -21.80 -0.87
CA ASP A 142 2.12 -22.75 -1.28
C ASP A 142 1.27 -23.12 -0.06
N PHE A 143 -0.04 -23.07 -0.21
CA PHE A 143 -0.96 -23.49 0.84
C PHE A 143 -2.25 -24.05 0.22
N SER A 144 -2.92 -24.95 0.95
CA SER A 144 -4.13 -25.60 0.46
C SER A 144 -5.33 -24.66 0.53
N VAL A 145 -5.57 -23.90 -0.55
CA VAL A 145 -6.76 -23.02 -0.69
C VAL A 145 -8.04 -23.81 -0.46
N ALA A 146 -8.12 -25.06 -0.95
CA ALA A 146 -9.29 -25.91 -0.77
C ALA A 146 -9.53 -26.27 0.72
N GLU A 147 -8.49 -26.68 1.44
CA GLU A 147 -8.59 -26.99 2.87
C GLU A 147 -8.97 -25.76 3.70
N ILE A 148 -8.32 -24.63 3.43
CA ILE A 148 -8.59 -23.37 4.12
C ILE A 148 -10.00 -22.89 3.81
N THR A 149 -10.45 -23.01 2.56
CA THR A 149 -11.79 -22.61 2.14
C THR A 149 -12.88 -23.41 2.85
N LEU A 150 -12.68 -24.72 3.02
CA LEU A 150 -13.61 -25.59 3.76
C LEU A 150 -13.73 -25.19 5.23
N ARG A 151 -12.67 -24.66 5.84
CA ARG A 151 -12.64 -24.32 7.27
C ARG A 151 -13.09 -22.88 7.56
N PHE A 152 -12.70 -21.93 6.72
CA PHE A 152 -12.82 -20.48 7.01
C PHE A 152 -13.73 -19.73 6.03
N GLY A 153 -14.26 -20.42 5.01
CA GLY A 153 -15.12 -19.84 3.99
C GLY A 153 -14.34 -19.44 2.75
N LYS A 154 -15.03 -18.81 1.78
CA LYS A 154 -14.45 -18.54 0.45
C LYS A 154 -13.22 -17.65 0.54
N PHE A 155 -12.18 -18.05 -0.18
CA PHE A 155 -11.11 -17.15 -0.57
C PHE A 155 -11.70 -16.03 -1.43
N ASP A 156 -11.41 -14.80 -1.06
CA ASP A 156 -11.67 -13.66 -1.91
C ASP A 156 -10.39 -13.37 -2.70
N GLU A 157 -10.41 -13.40 -4.01
CA GLU A 157 -9.21 -13.10 -4.81
C GLU A 157 -8.77 -11.63 -4.68
N SER A 158 -9.67 -10.77 -4.21
CA SER A 158 -9.35 -9.41 -3.76
C SER A 158 -8.77 -9.35 -2.34
N SER A 159 -8.55 -10.51 -1.72
CA SER A 159 -7.98 -10.65 -0.38
C SER A 159 -6.60 -10.01 -0.30
N TRP A 160 -6.50 -9.16 0.70
CA TRP A 160 -5.28 -8.48 1.09
C TRP A 160 -4.26 -9.49 1.58
N VAL A 161 -3.12 -9.55 0.88
CA VAL A 161 -1.90 -10.15 1.41
C VAL A 161 -1.09 -9.02 2.04
N VAL A 162 -0.89 -9.09 3.35
CA VAL A 162 0.09 -8.22 4.02
C VAL A 162 1.28 -9.07 4.41
N VAL A 163 2.44 -8.72 3.85
CA VAL A 163 3.72 -9.31 4.23
C VAL A 163 4.20 -8.64 5.51
N MET A 164 4.41 -9.44 6.54
CA MET A 164 4.81 -9.00 7.87
C MET A 164 6.23 -9.51 8.15
N PRO A 165 7.28 -8.74 7.77
CA PRO A 165 8.63 -9.03 8.24
C PRO A 165 8.72 -8.76 9.74
N SER A 166 9.10 -9.78 10.49
CA SER A 166 9.45 -9.79 11.91
C SER A 166 10.96 -10.03 12.04
N ASP A 167 11.52 -9.84 13.23
CA ASP A 167 12.95 -10.12 13.49
C ASP A 167 13.27 -11.59 13.21
N GLY A 168 13.78 -11.88 12.01
CA GLY A 168 14.18 -13.20 11.54
C GLY A 168 13.09 -14.01 10.80
N ASP A 169 11.83 -13.60 10.84
CA ASP A 169 10.69 -14.34 10.28
C ASP A 169 9.83 -13.51 9.33
N VAL A 170 9.13 -14.18 8.41
CA VAL A 170 8.22 -13.54 7.45
C VAL A 170 6.89 -14.25 7.51
N PHE A 171 5.83 -13.50 7.81
CA PHE A 171 4.46 -14.01 7.82
C PHE A 171 3.61 -13.33 6.76
N LEU A 172 2.58 -14.05 6.31
CA LEU A 172 1.56 -13.55 5.42
C LEU A 172 0.24 -13.45 6.16
N LEU A 173 -0.42 -12.31 6.09
CA LEU A 173 -1.81 -12.15 6.51
C LEU A 173 -2.71 -12.22 5.27
N VAL A 174 -3.65 -13.17 5.24
CA VAL A 174 -4.55 -13.41 4.10
C VAL A 174 -5.99 -13.50 4.60
N ASN A 175 -6.94 -12.88 3.90
CA ASN A 175 -8.36 -12.95 4.26
C ASN A 175 -9.04 -14.18 3.65
N PHE A 176 -9.93 -14.80 4.42
CA PHE A 176 -10.80 -15.90 4.02
C PHE A 176 -12.15 -15.72 4.70
N GLY A 177 -13.20 -15.38 3.95
CA GLY A 177 -14.51 -15.06 4.51
C GLY A 177 -14.44 -13.97 5.59
N GLU A 178 -14.78 -14.32 6.83
CA GLU A 178 -14.75 -13.41 8.00
C GLU A 178 -13.48 -13.54 8.85
N TRP A 179 -12.48 -14.27 8.33
CA TRP A 179 -11.24 -14.60 9.01
C TRP A 179 -10.04 -13.94 8.35
N LEU A 180 -9.14 -13.43 9.19
CA LEU A 180 -7.78 -13.10 8.80
C LEU A 180 -6.86 -14.24 9.28
N LEU A 181 -6.12 -14.82 8.35
CA LEU A 181 -5.23 -15.95 8.62
C LEU A 181 -3.79 -15.48 8.55
N GLN A 182 -2.99 -15.91 9.52
CA GLN A 182 -1.54 -15.73 9.49
C GLN A 182 -0.89 -17.03 9.04
N LEU A 183 -0.19 -16.99 7.91
CA LEU A 183 0.61 -18.09 7.38
C LEU A 183 2.09 -17.79 7.59
N ASP A 184 2.89 -18.82 7.86
CA ASP A 184 4.34 -18.72 7.71
C ASP A 184 4.74 -18.85 6.24
N ILE A 185 6.04 -18.69 5.97
CA ILE A 185 6.58 -18.78 4.60
C ILE A 185 6.51 -20.19 4.00
N GLY A 186 6.33 -21.21 4.83
CA GLY A 186 6.04 -22.58 4.39
C GLY A 186 4.57 -22.82 4.08
N GLY A 187 3.72 -21.79 4.20
CA GLY A 187 2.28 -21.86 3.95
C GLY A 187 1.48 -22.53 5.07
N LYS A 188 2.11 -22.76 6.22
CA LYS A 188 1.43 -23.34 7.37
C LYS A 188 0.68 -22.25 8.13
N LEU A 189 -0.54 -22.58 8.55
CA LEU A 189 -1.36 -21.72 9.40
C LEU A 189 -0.73 -21.58 10.80
N VAL A 190 -0.40 -20.35 11.17
CA VAL A 190 0.20 -19.97 12.45
C VAL A 190 -0.86 -19.43 13.41
N ALA A 191 -1.76 -18.56 12.93
CA ALA A 191 -2.81 -17.94 13.74
C ALA A 191 -4.05 -17.62 12.91
N THR A 192 -5.19 -17.46 13.60
CA THR A 192 -6.47 -17.08 13.01
C THR A 192 -7.11 -15.96 13.82
N PHE A 193 -7.69 -14.99 13.13
CA PHE A 193 -8.39 -13.87 13.75
C PHE A 193 -9.78 -13.77 13.14
N HIS A 194 -10.81 -13.97 13.95
CA HIS A 194 -12.20 -13.86 13.50
C HIS A 194 -12.72 -12.44 13.75
N ARG A 195 -13.02 -11.70 12.68
CA ARG A 195 -13.71 -10.42 12.83
C ARG A 195 -14.41 -10.01 11.55
N ARG A 196 -15.75 -10.10 11.58
CA ARG A 196 -16.62 -9.64 10.50
C ARG A 196 -16.32 -8.19 10.14
N GLY A 197 -16.13 -7.94 8.84
CA GLY A 197 -16.03 -6.61 8.25
C GLY A 197 -14.72 -5.87 8.52
N LEU A 198 -13.68 -6.54 9.03
CA LEU A 198 -12.34 -5.95 9.14
C LEU A 198 -11.37 -6.64 8.19
N GLY A 199 -10.68 -5.82 7.40
CA GLY A 199 -9.49 -6.23 6.65
C GLY A 199 -8.23 -5.62 7.27
N PRO A 200 -7.06 -6.20 7.01
CA PRO A 200 -5.79 -5.61 7.44
C PRO A 200 -5.57 -4.27 6.72
N ALA A 201 -5.09 -3.26 7.45
CA ALA A 201 -4.67 -2.01 6.84
C ALA A 201 -3.29 -2.18 6.19
N ASN A 202 -3.08 -1.59 5.01
CA ASN A 202 -1.76 -1.50 4.35
C ASN A 202 -0.77 -0.58 5.08
N LEU A 203 -1.11 -0.13 6.28
CA LEU A 203 -0.32 0.80 7.08
C LEU A 203 0.29 0.04 8.24
N ARG A 204 1.60 -0.18 8.18
CA ARG A 204 2.37 -0.55 9.36
C ARG A 204 2.77 0.73 10.05
N LEU A 205 2.22 0.96 11.25
CA LEU A 205 2.75 1.99 12.13
C LEU A 205 4.14 1.54 12.58
N LYS A 206 5.18 2.10 11.96
CA LYS A 206 6.52 2.04 12.53
C LYS A 206 6.48 2.94 13.75
N GLN A 207 6.68 2.39 14.95
CA GLN A 207 6.87 3.21 16.14
C GLN A 207 8.14 4.03 15.92
N THR A 208 7.98 5.25 15.44
CA THR A 208 9.00 6.27 15.46
C THR A 208 8.71 7.16 16.65
N LEU A 209 9.62 7.22 17.61
CA LEU A 209 9.59 8.17 18.74
C LEU A 209 9.76 9.65 18.30
N VAL A 210 9.59 9.93 17.00
CA VAL A 210 9.72 11.26 16.42
C VAL A 210 8.42 12.01 16.72
N GLN A 211 8.51 13.00 17.61
CA GLN A 211 7.43 13.96 17.81
C GLN A 211 7.20 14.72 16.51
N HIS A 212 6.02 14.56 15.92
CA HIS A 212 5.59 15.43 14.84
C HIS A 212 4.82 16.61 15.44
N THR A 213 5.07 17.82 14.94
CA THR A 213 4.43 19.07 15.40
C THR A 213 2.90 19.05 15.32
N PHE A 214 2.32 18.11 14.58
CA PHE A 214 0.87 17.87 14.46
C PHE A 214 0.26 17.15 15.67
N PHE A 215 1.07 16.47 16.49
CA PHE A 215 0.65 15.91 17.76
C PHE A 215 1.12 16.84 18.88
N PRO A 216 0.29 17.81 19.32
CA PRO A 216 0.66 18.63 20.46
C PRO A 216 0.93 17.71 21.64
N ILE A 217 2.00 18.01 22.38
CA ILE A 217 2.25 17.38 23.67
C ILE A 217 1.04 17.71 24.55
N LEU A 218 0.17 16.72 24.79
CA LEU A 218 -0.77 16.83 25.90
C LEU A 218 0.07 16.74 27.18
N GLU A 219 0.47 17.90 27.70
CA GLU A 219 0.96 18.02 29.07
C GLU A 219 -0.15 17.52 30.00
N GLY A 220 -0.07 16.26 30.44
CA GLY A 220 -1.04 15.77 31.43
C GLY A 220 -1.21 14.26 31.64
N TYR A 221 -0.75 13.38 30.74
CA TYR A 221 -0.89 11.94 30.98
C TYR A 221 0.47 11.24 31.07
N VAL A 222 0.97 11.11 32.30
CA VAL A 222 1.86 10.03 32.67
C VAL A 222 1.02 8.75 32.68
N THR A 223 1.10 7.95 31.62
CA THR A 223 0.74 6.53 31.69
C THR A 223 2.00 5.72 31.46
N ASN A 224 2.68 5.41 32.57
CA ASN A 224 3.75 4.42 32.65
C ASN A 224 3.18 3.00 32.51
N SER A 225 2.56 2.69 31.38
CA SER A 225 2.18 1.32 31.04
C SER A 225 2.66 1.02 29.63
N PRO A 226 3.53 0.02 29.43
CA PRO A 226 3.87 -0.42 28.08
C PRO A 226 2.61 -0.96 27.42
N PRO A 227 2.26 -0.54 26.19
CA PRO A 227 1.22 -1.23 25.47
C PRO A 227 1.83 -2.51 24.87
N PHE A 228 1.03 -3.59 24.91
CA PHE A 228 1.23 -4.88 24.23
C PHE A 228 2.03 -5.95 25.02
N ILE A 229 1.25 -6.86 25.64
CA ILE A 229 1.53 -8.31 25.63
C ILE A 229 0.75 -8.88 24.45
#